data_AF-A0A0F2N7G3-F1
#
_entry.id   AF-A0A0F2N7G3-F1
#
_cell.length_a   1.000
_cell.length_b   1.000
_cell.length_c   1.000
_cell.angle_alpha   90.00
_cell.angle_beta   90.00
_cell.angle_gamma   90.00
#
_symmetry.space_group_name_H-M   'P 1'
#
loop_
_entity.id
_entity.type
_entity.pdbx_description
1 polymer ?
#
loop_
_entity_poly.entity_id
_entity_poly.type
_entity_poly.pdbx_seq_one_letter_code
_entity_poly.pdbx_strand_id
1 'polypeptide(L)'
;MKVTIDKNKTVQLFNRSWVKAGVIRDMRYNCISFWMKIDGDYTLEELQEIVAMVRLEFDGADGTKPITYNTYLKSFNSTGWVRVFLYPWNIKSLDRNMDKICRLKLVFDTNNTGSLKGPFTVCIDDITLIPIISGGKVCFSADDGHSSWESVENILNQYGYKGCYNVFPAKDYADGEHYSDILDTLKKITGNGGEIASHSYTHDVHKNNLWEELTRSKETLQKDHLGEINFMGIPGGYSIWTGDMIADCHQVYFGVRSTLPSICSKGEKVPVFSTVPIILSDNLESIKNKIAWAVNNHENVALYFHRLDGIDMNEARLHDICEWLYDKGIPVVKYSHMFPDRK
;
A
#
# COMPACT_ATOMS: atom_id res chain seq x y z
N MET A 1 13.67 5.43 -17.89
CA MET A 1 13.56 5.83 -19.33
C MET A 1 12.70 7.07 -19.44
N LYS A 2 13.14 8.16 -20.11
CA LYS A 2 12.38 9.41 -20.24
C LYS A 2 11.87 9.60 -21.68
N VAL A 3 10.60 9.98 -21.85
CA VAL A 3 9.91 10.02 -23.15
C VAL A 3 8.94 11.18 -23.20
N THR A 4 8.96 11.97 -24.27
CA THR A 4 7.97 13.02 -24.54
C THR A 4 6.93 12.50 -25.53
N ILE A 5 5.65 12.72 -25.21
CA ILE A 5 4.50 12.22 -25.94
C ILE A 5 3.69 13.43 -26.42
N ASP A 6 3.61 13.58 -27.75
CA ASP A 6 2.77 14.61 -28.35
C ASP A 6 1.28 14.20 -28.33
N LYS A 7 0.41 15.20 -28.34
CA LYS A 7 -1.05 14.99 -28.49
C LYS A 7 -1.36 14.39 -29.87
N ASN A 8 -2.39 13.55 -29.92
CA ASN A 8 -2.84 12.82 -31.13
C ASN A 8 -1.74 11.96 -31.79
N LYS A 9 -0.84 11.40 -30.98
CA LYS A 9 0.18 10.46 -31.43
C LYS A 9 0.13 9.19 -30.61
N THR A 10 0.56 8.11 -31.24
CA THR A 10 0.83 6.85 -30.57
C THR A 10 2.33 6.70 -30.37
N VAL A 11 2.79 6.64 -29.13
CA VAL A 11 4.19 6.37 -28.79
C VAL A 11 4.32 4.95 -28.27
N GLN A 12 5.34 4.22 -28.75
CA GLN A 12 5.58 2.83 -28.39
C GLN A 12 6.97 2.69 -27.77
N LEU A 13 7.04 2.15 -26.56
CA LEU A 13 8.29 1.93 -25.84
C LEU A 13 8.55 0.45 -25.68
N PHE A 14 9.75 0.04 -26.09
CA PHE A 14 10.19 -1.35 -26.06
C PHE A 14 11.31 -1.50 -25.04
N ASN A 15 11.19 -2.48 -24.15
CA ASN A 15 12.30 -2.86 -23.29
C ASN A 15 12.35 -4.38 -23.05
N ARG A 16 13.48 -4.99 -23.40
CA ARG A 16 13.72 -6.42 -23.19
C ARG A 16 14.25 -6.75 -21.79
N SER A 17 14.85 -5.79 -21.07
CA SER A 17 15.38 -6.03 -19.72
C SER A 17 14.28 -6.17 -18.67
N TRP A 18 13.14 -5.52 -18.92
CA TRP A 18 11.92 -5.56 -18.12
C TRP A 18 11.34 -6.97 -17.88
N VAL A 19 11.47 -7.87 -18.86
CA VAL A 19 11.05 -9.27 -18.73
C VAL A 19 12.01 -10.08 -17.85
N LYS A 20 13.32 -9.82 -17.98
CA LYS A 20 14.38 -10.62 -17.34
C LYS A 20 14.72 -10.19 -15.91
N ALA A 21 14.43 -8.93 -15.55
CA ALA A 21 14.88 -8.35 -14.28
C ALA A 21 13.91 -8.54 -13.10
N GLY A 22 12.73 -9.16 -13.31
CA GLY A 22 11.73 -9.34 -12.23
C GLY A 22 11.07 -8.04 -11.74
N VAL A 23 11.50 -6.87 -12.25
CA VAL A 23 11.05 -5.51 -11.90
C VAL A 23 9.53 -5.33 -12.09
N ILE A 24 8.95 -6.09 -13.01
CA ILE A 24 7.59 -5.84 -13.47
C ILE A 24 6.55 -6.77 -12.84
N ARG A 25 6.93 -7.95 -12.32
CA ARG A 25 5.95 -8.83 -11.68
C ARG A 25 5.64 -8.32 -10.28
N ASP A 26 4.45 -7.77 -10.09
CA ASP A 26 3.90 -7.50 -8.78
C ASP A 26 3.46 -8.79 -8.12
N MET A 27 4.20 -9.23 -7.11
CA MET A 27 3.91 -10.50 -6.42
C MET A 27 2.69 -10.43 -5.51
N ARG A 28 2.18 -9.22 -5.20
CA ARG A 28 0.98 -9.04 -4.36
C ARG A 28 -0.28 -9.41 -5.14
N TYR A 29 -0.37 -8.88 -6.35
CA TYR A 29 -1.56 -8.99 -7.18
C TYR A 29 -1.41 -9.97 -8.33
N ASN A 30 -0.24 -10.61 -8.42
CA ASN A 30 0.15 -11.45 -9.53
C ASN A 30 -0.14 -10.77 -10.88
N CYS A 31 0.39 -9.56 -11.02
CA CYS A 31 0.15 -8.71 -12.19
C CYS A 31 1.44 -8.04 -12.63
N ILE A 32 1.37 -7.26 -13.71
CA ILE A 32 2.48 -6.42 -14.14
C ILE A 32 2.33 -5.03 -13.53
N SER A 33 3.41 -4.46 -13.00
CA SER A 33 3.40 -3.09 -12.51
C SER A 33 4.75 -2.40 -12.70
N PHE A 34 4.72 -1.07 -12.81
CA PHE A 34 5.90 -0.24 -13.00
C PHE A 34 5.66 1.16 -12.45
N TRP A 35 6.74 1.89 -12.20
CA TRP A 35 6.67 3.29 -11.77
C TRP A 35 6.73 4.22 -12.97
N MET A 36 5.83 5.21 -13.00
CA MET A 36 5.78 6.24 -14.03
C MET A 36 5.72 7.61 -13.38
N LYS A 37 6.71 8.47 -13.61
CA LYS A 37 6.63 9.90 -13.31
C LYS A 37 6.04 10.61 -14.50
N ILE A 38 5.09 11.50 -14.26
CA ILE A 38 4.58 12.43 -15.28
C ILE A 38 5.11 13.81 -14.90
N ASP A 39 5.96 14.38 -15.76
CA ASP A 39 6.54 15.71 -15.54
C ASP A 39 5.48 16.78 -15.81
N GLY A 40 5.08 17.51 -14.76
CA GLY A 40 4.12 18.61 -14.81
C GLY A 40 3.17 18.61 -13.62
N ASP A 41 2.41 19.70 -13.47
CA ASP A 41 1.35 19.81 -12.47
C ASP A 41 0.01 19.40 -13.11
N TYR A 42 -0.42 18.19 -12.80
CA TYR A 42 -1.68 17.62 -13.28
C TYR A 42 -2.67 17.40 -12.14
N THR A 43 -3.95 17.60 -12.42
CA THR A 43 -5.05 17.18 -11.56
C THR A 43 -5.18 15.65 -11.56
N LEU A 44 -5.88 15.09 -10.57
CA LEU A 44 -6.12 13.63 -10.52
C LEU A 44 -6.88 13.12 -11.75
N GLU A 45 -7.86 13.90 -12.25
CA GLU A 45 -8.62 13.57 -13.45
C GLU A 45 -7.71 13.51 -14.69
N GLU A 46 -6.83 14.49 -14.86
CA GLU A 46 -5.82 14.49 -15.91
C GLU A 46 -4.85 13.32 -15.78
N LEU A 47 -4.39 12.97 -14.57
CA LEU A 47 -3.54 11.81 -14.34
C LEU A 47 -4.26 10.50 -14.66
N GLN A 48 -5.54 10.38 -14.31
CA GLN A 48 -6.37 9.21 -14.64
C GLN A 48 -6.54 9.07 -16.15
N GLU A 49 -6.80 10.17 -16.85
CA GLU A 49 -6.83 10.20 -18.31
C GLU A 49 -5.48 9.79 -18.91
N ILE A 50 -4.35 10.32 -18.40
CA ILE A 50 -3.00 9.96 -18.87
C ILE A 50 -2.73 8.47 -18.68
N VAL A 51 -3.06 7.90 -17.52
CA VAL A 51 -2.87 6.45 -17.30
C VAL A 51 -3.79 5.63 -18.20
N ALA A 52 -5.03 6.04 -18.42
CA ALA A 52 -5.96 5.31 -19.29
C ALA A 52 -5.47 5.22 -20.76
N MET A 53 -4.59 6.11 -21.20
CA MET A 53 -3.94 6.05 -22.51
C MET A 53 -2.87 4.98 -22.60
N VAL A 54 -2.35 4.52 -21.46
CA VAL A 54 -1.26 3.55 -21.40
C VAL A 54 -1.85 2.16 -21.59
N ARG A 55 -1.31 1.41 -22.55
CA ARG A 55 -1.64 -0.01 -22.75
C ARG A 55 -0.35 -0.80 -22.77
N LEU A 56 -0.42 -2.05 -22.32
CA LEU A 56 0.70 -2.97 -22.48
C LEU A 56 0.35 -4.03 -23.52
N GLU A 57 1.24 -4.16 -24.49
CA GLU A 57 1.21 -5.19 -25.51
C GLU A 57 2.39 -6.15 -25.29
N PHE A 58 2.12 -7.42 -25.56
CA PHE A 58 3.09 -8.50 -25.37
C PHE A 58 3.33 -9.22 -26.70
N ASP A 59 4.58 -9.26 -27.16
CA ASP A 59 4.94 -10.16 -28.25
C ASP A 59 5.41 -11.50 -27.65
N GLY A 60 4.70 -12.58 -27.97
CA GLY A 60 5.14 -13.93 -27.67
C GLY A 60 6.31 -14.36 -28.57
N ALA A 61 7.05 -15.39 -28.17
CA ALA A 61 7.93 -16.10 -29.09
C ALA A 61 7.10 -16.62 -30.29
N ASP A 62 7.61 -16.43 -31.51
CA ASP A 62 7.10 -17.06 -32.73
C ASP A 62 5.70 -16.64 -33.23
N GLY A 63 5.51 -15.34 -33.50
CA GLY A 63 4.39 -14.87 -34.34
C GLY A 63 2.99 -14.96 -33.72
N THR A 64 2.89 -15.32 -32.44
CA THR A 64 1.64 -15.19 -31.67
C THR A 64 1.18 -13.74 -31.60
N LYS A 65 -0.14 -13.52 -31.81
CA LYS A 65 -0.76 -12.19 -31.78
C LYS A 65 -0.49 -11.49 -30.44
N PRO A 66 -0.29 -10.15 -30.46
CA PRO A 66 -0.12 -9.40 -29.24
C PRO A 66 -1.28 -9.61 -28.28
N ILE A 67 -0.98 -9.95 -27.03
CA ILE A 67 -1.99 -9.89 -25.96
C ILE A 67 -1.98 -8.44 -25.46
N THR A 68 -3.12 -7.78 -25.45
CA THR A 68 -3.25 -6.41 -24.95
C THR A 68 -3.91 -6.42 -23.59
N TYR A 69 -3.31 -5.70 -22.64
CA TYR A 69 -3.88 -5.49 -21.32
C TYR A 69 -4.11 -4.01 -21.09
N ASN A 70 -5.31 -3.68 -20.60
CA ASN A 70 -5.63 -2.33 -20.17
C ASN A 70 -4.90 -2.02 -18.87
N THR A 71 -4.35 -0.81 -18.76
CA THR A 71 -3.78 -0.32 -17.52
C THR A 71 -4.88 0.19 -16.60
N TYR A 72 -4.59 0.11 -15.31
CA TYR A 72 -5.37 0.75 -14.28
C TYR A 72 -4.42 1.58 -13.41
N LEU A 73 -4.80 2.83 -13.16
CA LEU A 73 -4.17 3.67 -12.14
C LEU A 73 -4.58 3.11 -10.76
N LYS A 74 -3.63 2.87 -9.85
CA LYS A 74 -3.96 2.44 -8.49
C LYS A 74 -3.39 3.30 -7.36
N SER A 75 -2.23 3.93 -7.55
CA SER A 75 -1.67 4.83 -6.55
C SER A 75 -0.90 5.99 -7.20
N PHE A 76 -0.97 7.16 -6.55
CA PHE A 76 -0.22 8.36 -6.89
C PHE A 76 0.46 8.90 -5.63
N ASN A 77 1.63 9.51 -5.79
CA ASN A 77 2.23 10.30 -4.73
C ASN A 77 2.24 11.79 -5.11
N SER A 78 2.57 12.64 -4.14
CA SER A 78 2.53 14.10 -4.30
C SER A 78 3.54 14.70 -5.29
N THR A 79 4.41 13.89 -5.88
CA THR A 79 5.52 14.30 -6.75
C THR A 79 5.35 13.87 -8.22
N GLY A 80 4.12 13.47 -8.60
CA GLY A 80 3.79 13.06 -9.97
C GLY A 80 4.23 11.64 -10.32
N TRP A 81 4.67 10.85 -9.33
CA TRP A 81 4.92 9.42 -9.52
C TRP A 81 3.64 8.62 -9.33
N VAL A 82 3.47 7.68 -10.24
CA VAL A 82 2.30 6.83 -10.36
C VAL A 82 2.76 5.39 -10.45
N ARG A 83 2.19 4.51 -9.63
CA ARG A 83 2.33 3.07 -9.85
C ARG A 83 1.23 2.64 -10.82
N VAL A 84 1.65 2.20 -12.00
CA VAL A 84 0.76 1.67 -13.02
C VAL A 84 0.66 0.17 -12.83
N PHE A 85 -0.57 -0.36 -12.76
CA PHE A 85 -0.82 -1.79 -12.69
C PHE A 85 -1.53 -2.26 -13.96
N LEU A 86 -1.18 -3.46 -14.38
CA LEU A 86 -1.65 -4.09 -15.60
C LEU A 86 -2.25 -5.42 -15.23
N TYR A 87 -3.57 -5.42 -15.10
CA TYR A 87 -4.33 -6.60 -14.73
C TYR A 87 -4.63 -7.45 -15.95
N PRO A 88 -4.20 -8.72 -15.95
CA PRO A 88 -4.81 -9.70 -16.81
C PRO A 88 -6.25 -9.95 -16.38
N TRP A 89 -7.21 -9.73 -17.29
CA TRP A 89 -8.60 -10.18 -17.10
C TRP A 89 -8.70 -11.69 -16.75
N ASN A 90 -7.62 -12.45 -16.97
CA ASN A 90 -7.44 -13.80 -16.48
C ASN A 90 -6.02 -14.00 -15.91
N ILE A 91 -5.87 -13.93 -14.57
CA ILE A 91 -4.61 -14.10 -13.84
C ILE A 91 -3.91 -15.44 -14.17
N LYS A 92 -4.68 -16.53 -14.35
CA LYS A 92 -4.12 -17.84 -14.75
C LYS A 92 -3.47 -17.81 -16.14
N SER A 93 -3.86 -16.86 -17.00
CA SER A 93 -3.21 -16.68 -18.31
C SER A 93 -1.87 -15.98 -18.20
N LEU A 94 -1.67 -15.10 -17.22
CA LEU A 94 -0.40 -14.38 -17.07
C LEU A 94 0.71 -15.35 -16.66
N ASP A 95 0.50 -16.16 -15.61
CA ASP A 95 1.50 -17.16 -15.18
C ASP A 95 1.90 -18.14 -16.29
N ARG A 96 0.94 -18.58 -17.11
CA ARG A 96 1.19 -19.49 -18.24
C ARG A 96 1.92 -18.84 -19.42
N ASN A 97 1.96 -17.51 -19.45
CA ASN A 97 2.49 -16.74 -20.57
C ASN A 97 3.70 -15.88 -20.19
N MET A 98 4.00 -15.64 -18.90
CA MET A 98 5.18 -14.88 -18.45
C MET A 98 6.47 -15.40 -19.08
N ASP A 99 6.65 -16.72 -19.13
CA ASP A 99 7.84 -17.34 -19.73
C ASP A 99 7.86 -17.26 -21.27
N LYS A 100 6.72 -16.95 -21.89
CA LYS A 100 6.56 -16.81 -23.35
C LYS A 100 6.68 -15.37 -23.81
N ILE A 101 6.59 -14.42 -22.89
CA ILE A 101 6.69 -13.00 -23.16
C ILE A 101 8.14 -12.69 -23.50
N CYS A 102 8.41 -12.36 -24.76
CA CYS A 102 9.77 -12.02 -25.21
C CYS A 102 9.99 -10.51 -25.22
N ARG A 103 8.91 -9.72 -25.37
CA ARG A 103 8.95 -8.26 -25.43
C ARG A 103 7.73 -7.66 -24.73
N LEU A 104 8.00 -6.59 -24.00
CA LEU A 104 7.00 -5.71 -23.41
C LEU A 104 6.98 -4.41 -24.20
N LYS A 105 5.78 -4.00 -24.58
CA LYS A 105 5.55 -2.78 -25.35
C LYS A 105 4.53 -1.91 -24.62
N LEU A 106 4.97 -0.77 -24.11
CA LEU A 106 4.07 0.25 -23.58
C LEU A 106 3.61 1.15 -24.72
N VAL A 107 2.30 1.29 -24.86
CA VAL A 107 1.65 2.10 -25.88
C VAL A 107 0.95 3.25 -25.20
N PHE A 108 1.29 4.48 -25.57
CA PHE A 108 0.57 5.68 -25.17
C PHE A 108 -0.29 6.11 -26.34
N ASP A 109 -1.62 5.93 -26.25
CA ASP A 109 -2.57 6.28 -27.31
C ASP A 109 -3.30 7.58 -26.97
N THR A 110 -2.82 8.70 -27.51
CA THR A 110 -3.34 10.04 -27.16
C THR A 110 -4.43 10.54 -28.11
N ASN A 111 -5.02 9.66 -28.93
CA ASN A 111 -6.03 10.05 -29.92
C ASN A 111 -7.43 10.28 -29.33
N ASN A 112 -7.69 9.78 -28.12
CA ASN A 112 -8.99 9.88 -27.43
C ASN A 112 -8.92 10.72 -26.15
N THR A 113 -7.94 11.62 -26.05
CA THR A 113 -7.67 12.39 -24.84
C THR A 113 -8.47 13.69 -24.93
N GLY A 114 -9.55 13.81 -24.18
CA GLY A 114 -10.47 14.94 -24.27
C GLY A 114 -9.76 16.28 -24.04
N SER A 115 -9.63 16.67 -22.77
CA SER A 115 -9.24 18.01 -22.33
C SER A 115 -7.72 18.23 -22.18
N LEU A 116 -6.93 17.15 -22.13
CA LEU A 116 -5.50 17.21 -21.85
C LEU A 116 -4.71 18.08 -22.85
N LYS A 117 -3.87 18.95 -22.29
CA LYS A 117 -2.90 19.77 -23.01
C LYS A 117 -1.59 18.99 -23.14
N GLY A 118 -1.24 18.61 -24.37
CA GLY A 118 0.07 18.04 -24.70
C GLY A 118 1.08 19.11 -25.16
N PRO A 119 2.36 18.76 -25.33
CA PRO A 119 2.98 17.46 -25.06
C PRO A 119 3.22 17.23 -23.56
N PHE A 120 3.32 15.96 -23.15
CA PHE A 120 3.67 15.57 -21.78
C PHE A 120 4.89 14.65 -21.77
N THR A 121 5.69 14.73 -20.71
CA THR A 121 6.90 13.93 -20.58
C THR A 121 6.75 12.93 -19.45
N VAL A 122 7.04 11.67 -19.73
CA VAL A 122 6.96 10.57 -18.75
C VAL A 122 8.34 9.96 -18.51
N CYS A 123 8.64 9.65 -17.25
CA CYS A 123 9.80 8.85 -16.86
C CYS A 123 9.32 7.50 -16.33
N ILE A 124 9.81 6.39 -16.90
CA ILE A 124 9.40 5.03 -16.55
C ILE A 124 10.54 4.29 -15.86
N ASP A 125 10.21 3.62 -14.76
CA ASP A 125 11.06 2.68 -13.99
C ASP A 125 12.44 3.21 -13.62
N ASP A 126 12.55 4.51 -13.42
CA ASP A 126 13.72 5.06 -12.76
C ASP A 126 13.46 5.11 -11.25
N ILE A 127 13.60 3.95 -10.63
CA ILE A 127 13.41 3.77 -9.19
C ILE A 127 14.31 4.68 -8.36
N THR A 128 15.48 5.06 -8.90
CA THR A 128 16.43 5.97 -8.24
C THR A 128 15.88 7.39 -8.13
N LEU A 129 14.85 7.75 -8.91
CA LEU A 129 14.23 9.06 -8.94
C LEU A 129 12.92 9.12 -8.14
N ILE A 130 12.48 8.01 -7.55
CA ILE A 130 11.29 7.98 -6.69
C ILE A 130 11.67 8.64 -5.35
N PRO A 131 10.95 9.69 -4.92
CA PRO A 131 11.27 10.42 -3.69
C PRO A 131 10.81 9.67 -2.43
N ILE A 132 10.97 8.35 -2.41
CA ILE A 132 11.00 7.58 -1.16
C ILE A 132 12.47 7.62 -0.75
N ILE A 133 12.81 8.69 -0.01
CA ILE A 133 14.17 9.15 0.29
C ILE A 133 15.01 8.12 1.08
N SER A 134 14.44 6.98 1.49
CA SER A 134 15.13 6.01 2.34
C SER A 134 14.66 4.55 2.15
N GLY A 135 14.71 4.01 0.92
CA GLY A 135 14.40 2.58 0.66
C GLY A 135 12.98 2.16 1.07
N GLY A 136 12.62 0.90 0.80
CA GLY A 136 11.36 0.35 1.33
C GLY A 136 11.50 0.01 2.82
N LYS A 137 10.56 0.47 3.64
CA LYS A 137 10.52 0.19 5.09
C LYS A 137 9.40 -0.81 5.42
N VAL A 138 9.49 -1.44 6.58
CA VAL A 138 8.48 -2.39 7.07
C VAL A 138 7.84 -1.84 8.36
N CYS A 139 6.54 -2.04 8.56
CA CYS A 139 5.90 -1.91 9.86
C CYS A 139 5.11 -3.17 10.20
N PHE A 140 5.01 -3.47 11.49
CA PHE A 140 4.04 -4.43 12.00
C PHE A 140 2.75 -3.68 12.32
N SER A 141 1.63 -4.13 11.75
CA SER A 141 0.30 -3.51 11.90
C SER A 141 -0.67 -4.53 12.48
N ALA A 142 -1.05 -4.33 13.74
CA ALA A 142 -2.02 -5.15 14.44
C ALA A 142 -3.42 -4.52 14.41
N ASP A 143 -4.45 -5.29 14.08
CA ASP A 143 -5.85 -4.81 13.97
C ASP A 143 -6.74 -5.48 15.02
N ASP A 144 -7.82 -4.80 15.40
CA ASP A 144 -8.91 -5.29 16.26
C ASP A 144 -8.66 -5.42 17.76
N GLY A 145 -7.62 -4.81 18.33
CA GLY A 145 -7.49 -4.64 19.79
C GLY A 145 -7.43 -5.94 20.60
N HIS A 146 -6.23 -6.46 20.90
CA HIS A 146 -6.08 -7.71 21.65
C HIS A 146 -5.11 -7.62 22.82
N SER A 147 -5.41 -8.32 23.91
CA SER A 147 -4.51 -8.42 25.08
C SER A 147 -3.14 -9.00 24.74
N SER A 148 -3.06 -9.91 23.76
CA SER A 148 -1.80 -10.51 23.27
C SER A 148 -0.80 -9.51 22.68
N TRP A 149 -1.22 -8.27 22.41
CA TRP A 149 -0.37 -7.25 21.82
C TRP A 149 0.77 -6.77 22.71
N GLU A 150 0.64 -6.90 24.04
CA GLU A 150 1.77 -6.65 24.95
C GLU A 150 2.93 -7.59 24.62
N SER A 151 2.65 -8.88 24.41
CA SER A 151 3.67 -9.88 24.01
C SER A 151 4.26 -9.55 22.65
N VAL A 152 3.45 -9.10 21.69
CA VAL A 152 3.93 -8.67 20.36
C VAL A 152 4.92 -7.51 20.52
N GLU A 153 4.55 -6.44 21.23
CA GLU A 153 5.44 -5.28 21.41
C GLU A 153 6.73 -5.68 22.14
N ASN A 154 6.63 -6.57 23.14
CA ASN A 154 7.79 -7.09 23.85
C ASN A 154 8.75 -7.87 22.93
N ILE A 155 8.23 -8.68 22.00
CA ILE A 155 9.05 -9.39 21.01
C ILE A 155 9.70 -8.38 20.06
N LEU A 156 8.93 -7.43 19.51
CA LEU A 156 9.45 -6.38 18.63
C LEU A 156 10.59 -5.58 19.29
N ASN A 157 10.45 -5.27 20.58
CA ASN A 157 11.45 -4.54 21.36
C ASN A 157 12.78 -5.29 21.48
N GLN A 158 12.79 -6.63 21.50
CA GLN A 158 14.03 -7.41 21.54
C GLN A 158 14.91 -7.18 20.32
N TYR A 159 14.31 -6.82 19.18
CA TYR A 159 15.01 -6.50 17.93
C TYR A 159 15.16 -4.99 17.70
N GLY A 160 14.77 -4.16 18.67
CA GLY A 160 14.80 -2.70 18.57
C GLY A 160 13.68 -2.12 17.69
N TYR A 161 12.63 -2.88 17.42
CA TYR A 161 11.48 -2.47 16.62
C TYR A 161 10.35 -1.91 17.48
N LYS A 162 9.34 -1.33 16.82
CA LYS A 162 8.10 -0.82 17.42
C LYS A 162 6.91 -1.18 16.53
N GLY A 163 5.80 -1.59 17.13
CA GLY A 163 4.56 -1.91 16.41
C GLY A 163 3.64 -0.72 16.17
N CYS A 164 2.70 -0.90 15.25
CA CYS A 164 1.55 -0.04 15.03
C CYS A 164 0.26 -0.83 15.34
N TYR A 165 -0.62 -0.25 16.15
CA TYR A 165 -1.79 -0.93 16.71
C TYR A 165 -3.05 -0.14 16.40
N ASN A 166 -3.93 -0.70 15.58
CA ASN A 166 -5.14 -0.04 15.09
C ASN A 166 -6.32 -0.48 15.96
N VAL A 167 -6.92 0.45 16.71
CA VAL A 167 -7.90 0.17 17.77
C VAL A 167 -9.25 0.83 17.51
N PHE A 168 -10.35 0.10 17.76
CA PHE A 168 -11.70 0.68 17.86
C PHE A 168 -12.22 0.62 19.30
N PRO A 169 -12.75 1.72 19.89
CA PRO A 169 -13.10 1.75 21.31
C PRO A 169 -14.48 1.19 21.73
N ALA A 170 -15.46 1.08 20.82
CA ALA A 170 -16.87 0.97 21.23
C ALA A 170 -17.60 -0.32 20.86
N LYS A 171 -16.90 -1.28 20.26
CA LYS A 171 -17.46 -2.59 19.94
C LYS A 171 -16.64 -3.68 20.61
N ASP A 172 -17.30 -4.78 20.92
CA ASP A 172 -16.64 -5.97 21.45
C ASP A 172 -15.72 -6.54 20.37
N TYR A 173 -14.51 -6.88 20.78
CA TYR A 173 -13.56 -7.58 19.94
C TYR A 173 -14.05 -9.01 19.69
N ALA A 174 -13.58 -9.64 18.61
CA ALA A 174 -14.15 -10.91 18.15
C ALA A 174 -13.97 -12.10 19.14
N ASP A 175 -13.12 -11.95 20.15
CA ASP A 175 -12.92 -12.87 21.29
C ASP A 175 -13.76 -12.53 22.53
N GLY A 176 -14.56 -11.45 22.48
CA GLY A 176 -15.33 -10.95 23.61
C GLY A 176 -14.55 -10.04 24.55
N GLU A 177 -13.31 -9.65 24.21
CA GLU A 177 -12.63 -8.55 24.91
C GLU A 177 -13.30 -7.22 24.60
N HIS A 178 -13.26 -6.28 25.55
CA HIS A 178 -13.68 -4.89 25.34
C HIS A 178 -12.46 -3.96 25.37
N TYR A 179 -12.60 -2.78 24.76
CA TYR A 179 -11.56 -1.75 24.80
C TYR A 179 -11.08 -1.41 26.23
N SER A 180 -11.99 -1.42 27.21
CA SER A 180 -11.64 -1.21 28.62
C SER A 180 -10.68 -2.26 29.17
N ASP A 181 -10.76 -3.49 28.68
CA ASP A 181 -9.97 -4.62 29.17
C ASP A 181 -8.53 -4.55 28.66
N ILE A 182 -8.32 -3.96 27.48
CA ILE A 182 -7.01 -3.82 26.86
C ILE A 182 -6.38 -2.43 27.08
N LEU A 183 -7.07 -1.48 27.70
CA LEU A 183 -6.60 -0.10 27.83
C LEU A 183 -5.23 0.00 28.53
N ASP A 184 -5.03 -0.77 29.60
CA ASP A 184 -3.75 -0.79 30.30
C ASP A 184 -2.64 -1.39 29.43
N THR A 185 -2.96 -2.41 28.61
CA THR A 185 -2.04 -2.95 27.60
C THR A 185 -1.66 -1.88 26.58
N LEU A 186 -2.63 -1.12 26.06
CA LEU A 186 -2.37 -0.03 25.11
C LEU A 186 -1.46 1.06 25.71
N LYS A 187 -1.66 1.41 26.99
CA LYS A 187 -0.79 2.37 27.70
C LYS A 187 0.64 1.85 27.88
N LYS A 188 0.83 0.56 28.12
CA LYS A 188 2.17 -0.04 28.17
C LYS A 188 2.84 -0.03 26.80
N ILE A 189 2.09 -0.36 25.74
CA ILE A 189 2.57 -0.32 24.36
C ILE A 189 3.05 1.10 24.01
N THR A 190 2.26 2.13 24.28
CA THR A 190 2.66 3.52 24.03
C THR A 190 3.84 3.95 24.90
N GLY A 191 3.86 3.55 26.17
CA GLY A 191 5.00 3.77 27.08
C GLY A 191 6.32 3.14 26.59
N ASN A 192 6.23 2.02 25.89
CA ASN A 192 7.36 1.37 25.22
C ASN A 192 7.68 1.97 23.85
N GLY A 193 6.90 2.94 23.38
CA GLY A 193 7.14 3.65 22.13
C GLY A 193 6.39 3.08 20.92
N GLY A 194 5.53 2.09 21.09
CA GLY A 194 4.57 1.65 20.06
C GLY A 194 3.63 2.78 19.65
N GLU A 195 3.01 2.66 18.48
CA GLU A 195 2.11 3.69 17.93
C GLU A 195 0.67 3.19 17.86
N ILE A 196 -0.25 3.95 18.47
CA ILE A 196 -1.69 3.68 18.37
C ILE A 196 -2.26 4.47 17.20
N ALA A 197 -3.09 3.77 16.42
CA ALA A 197 -3.86 4.32 15.32
C ALA A 197 -5.35 3.99 15.53
N SER A 198 -6.22 4.78 14.91
CA SER A 198 -7.65 4.50 14.91
C SER A 198 -7.97 3.30 14.00
N HIS A 199 -8.93 2.48 14.40
CA HIS A 199 -9.61 1.51 13.53
C HIS A 199 -11.10 1.81 13.40
N SER A 200 -11.44 3.11 13.34
CA SER A 200 -12.77 3.68 13.54
C SER A 200 -13.27 3.56 14.99
N TYR A 201 -14.51 3.97 15.28
CA TYR A 201 -15.04 3.97 16.64
C TYR A 201 -15.69 2.62 16.98
N THR A 202 -16.51 2.08 16.08
CA THR A 202 -17.23 0.81 16.28
C THR A 202 -16.83 -0.29 15.31
N HIS A 203 -15.87 -0.06 14.40
CA HIS A 203 -15.55 -0.92 13.25
C HIS A 203 -16.68 -0.98 12.18
N ASP A 204 -17.91 -0.54 12.47
CA ASP A 204 -19.05 -0.58 11.55
C ASP A 204 -19.19 0.74 10.76
N VAL A 205 -18.31 0.92 9.78
CA VAL A 205 -18.23 2.16 9.00
C VAL A 205 -19.13 2.14 7.75
N HIS A 206 -19.95 3.18 7.63
CA HIS A 206 -20.77 3.50 6.48
C HIS A 206 -20.66 4.97 6.11
N LYS A 207 -21.03 5.34 4.88
CA LYS A 207 -20.98 6.74 4.45
C LYS A 207 -21.78 7.69 5.34
N ASN A 208 -22.91 7.25 5.89
CA ASN A 208 -23.80 8.09 6.69
C ASN A 208 -23.32 8.33 8.14
N ASN A 209 -22.44 7.46 8.67
CA ASN A 209 -21.88 7.60 10.02
C ASN A 209 -20.37 7.84 10.01
N LEU A 210 -19.74 7.96 8.83
CA LEU A 210 -18.29 8.06 8.68
C LEU A 210 -17.69 9.16 9.56
N TRP A 211 -18.21 10.39 9.49
CA TRP A 211 -17.62 11.49 10.24
C TRP A 211 -17.64 11.25 11.75
N GLU A 212 -18.76 10.72 12.28
CA GLU A 212 -18.87 10.36 13.69
C GLU A 212 -17.89 9.23 14.05
N GLU A 213 -17.80 8.19 13.22
CA GLU A 213 -16.85 7.08 13.40
C GLU A 213 -15.39 7.56 13.47
N LEU A 214 -15.02 8.52 12.62
CA LEU A 214 -13.66 9.06 12.56
C LEU A 214 -13.36 9.95 13.77
N THR A 215 -14.18 10.98 14.03
CA THR A 215 -13.88 11.98 15.06
C THR A 215 -14.01 11.39 16.46
N ARG A 216 -15.03 10.58 16.71
CA ARG A 216 -15.28 10.00 18.04
C ARG A 216 -14.21 8.99 18.43
N SER A 217 -13.70 8.23 17.46
CA SER A 217 -12.56 7.31 17.67
C SER A 217 -11.32 8.09 18.10
N LYS A 218 -10.93 9.11 17.33
CA LYS A 218 -9.78 9.97 17.61
C LYS A 218 -9.89 10.63 19.00
N GLU A 219 -11.02 11.24 19.29
CA GLU A 219 -11.28 11.91 20.58
C GLU A 219 -11.19 10.95 21.76
N THR A 220 -11.77 9.75 21.64
CA THR A 220 -11.75 8.73 22.70
C THR A 220 -10.33 8.26 22.98
N LEU A 221 -9.60 7.85 21.93
CA LEU A 221 -8.23 7.35 22.06
C LEU A 221 -7.27 8.43 22.61
N GLN A 222 -7.44 9.70 22.20
CA GLN A 222 -6.64 10.81 22.73
C GLN A 222 -6.97 11.15 24.19
N LYS A 223 -8.25 11.09 24.57
CA LYS A 223 -8.71 11.31 25.94
C LYS A 223 -8.09 10.29 26.91
N ASP A 224 -7.85 9.07 26.46
CA ASP A 224 -7.24 8.01 27.26
C ASP A 224 -5.71 8.04 27.31
N HIS A 225 -5.11 9.13 26.81
CA HIS A 225 -3.66 9.39 26.83
C HIS A 225 -2.82 8.38 26.04
N LEU A 226 -3.35 7.84 24.94
CA LEU A 226 -2.66 6.90 24.04
C LEU A 226 -1.73 7.58 23.01
N GLY A 227 -1.37 8.84 23.24
CA GLY A 227 -0.57 9.66 22.33
C GLY A 227 -1.40 10.42 21.30
N GLU A 228 -0.72 11.01 20.31
CA GLU A 228 -1.39 11.67 19.18
C GLU A 228 -1.90 10.63 18.18
N ILE A 229 -3.20 10.67 17.89
CA ILE A 229 -3.84 9.74 16.96
C ILE A 229 -3.87 10.38 15.56
N ASN A 230 -2.77 10.19 14.86
CA ASN A 230 -2.52 10.77 13.54
C ASN A 230 -2.82 9.80 12.38
N PHE A 231 -3.01 8.52 12.68
CA PHE A 231 -3.12 7.46 11.69
C PHE A 231 -4.41 6.68 11.87
N MET A 232 -4.94 6.15 10.77
CA MET A 232 -6.08 5.26 10.77
C MET A 232 -5.80 4.01 9.94
N GLY A 233 -6.05 2.85 10.50
CA GLY A 233 -6.28 1.62 9.76
C GLY A 233 -7.74 1.51 9.34
N ILE A 234 -8.01 1.27 8.06
CA ILE A 234 -9.38 1.11 7.58
C ILE A 234 -9.97 -0.25 8.02
N PRO A 235 -11.11 -0.29 8.75
CA PRO A 235 -11.79 -1.53 9.09
C PRO A 235 -12.51 -2.15 7.89
N GLY A 236 -12.58 -3.49 7.87
CA GLY A 236 -13.33 -4.26 6.87
C GLY A 236 -12.68 -4.40 5.47
N GLY A 237 -13.31 -5.21 4.62
CA GLY A 237 -12.84 -5.56 3.27
C GLY A 237 -13.23 -4.57 2.16
N TYR A 238 -12.66 -4.78 0.97
CA TYR A 238 -12.67 -3.89 -0.20
C TYR A 238 -14.01 -3.39 -0.75
N SER A 239 -15.13 -3.99 -0.40
CA SER A 239 -16.43 -3.67 -1.02
C SER A 239 -17.15 -2.47 -0.39
N ILE A 240 -16.67 -1.92 0.73
CA ILE A 240 -17.41 -0.90 1.49
C ILE A 240 -16.83 0.53 1.41
N TRP A 241 -15.58 0.70 0.97
CA TRP A 241 -14.89 1.99 0.98
C TRP A 241 -14.80 2.64 -0.39
N THR A 242 -15.28 3.87 -0.50
CA THR A 242 -15.21 4.69 -1.73
C THR A 242 -14.13 5.77 -1.61
N GLY A 243 -13.66 6.32 -2.73
CA GLY A 243 -12.56 7.30 -2.75
C GLY A 243 -12.88 8.61 -2.00
N ASP A 244 -14.14 9.01 -1.94
CA ASP A 244 -14.62 10.16 -1.14
C ASP A 244 -14.57 9.87 0.37
N MET A 245 -14.98 8.67 0.81
CA MET A 245 -14.86 8.28 2.23
C MET A 245 -13.41 8.34 2.71
N ILE A 246 -12.46 8.06 1.81
CA ILE A 246 -11.04 8.04 2.14
C ILE A 246 -10.47 9.47 2.17
N ALA A 247 -10.95 10.33 1.29
CA ALA A 247 -10.67 11.76 1.37
C ALA A 247 -11.17 12.34 2.71
N ASP A 248 -12.33 11.91 3.19
CA ASP A 248 -12.87 12.33 4.49
C ASP A 248 -12.01 11.80 5.66
N CYS A 249 -11.51 10.56 5.60
CA CYS A 249 -10.54 10.06 6.59
C CYS A 249 -9.32 10.98 6.72
N HIS A 250 -8.85 11.51 5.59
CA HIS A 250 -7.71 12.42 5.54
C HIS A 250 -7.96 13.82 6.10
N GLN A 251 -9.21 14.21 6.31
CA GLN A 251 -9.55 15.43 7.05
C GLN A 251 -9.37 15.25 8.56
N VAL A 252 -9.35 14.01 9.06
CA VAL A 252 -9.20 13.68 10.48
C VAL A 252 -7.80 13.16 10.81
N TYR A 253 -7.22 12.37 9.91
CA TYR A 253 -5.97 11.66 10.10
C TYR A 253 -4.91 12.10 9.09
N PHE A 254 -3.69 12.27 9.57
CA PHE A 254 -2.52 12.57 8.73
C PHE A 254 -2.30 11.50 7.66
N GLY A 255 -2.56 10.24 8.00
CA GLY A 255 -2.91 9.35 6.91
C GLY A 255 -3.54 8.03 7.28
N VAL A 256 -3.80 7.28 6.21
CA VAL A 256 -4.78 6.21 6.22
C VAL A 256 -4.15 4.98 5.60
N ARG A 257 -4.02 3.94 6.41
CA ARG A 257 -3.52 2.62 6.04
C ARG A 257 -4.66 1.77 5.53
N SER A 258 -4.41 1.10 4.41
CA SER A 258 -5.42 0.29 3.76
C SER A 258 -4.86 -1.07 3.34
N THR A 259 -5.65 -2.13 3.57
CA THR A 259 -5.45 -3.43 2.89
C THR A 259 -5.93 -3.38 1.44
N LEU A 260 -6.57 -2.27 1.02
CA LEU A 260 -7.15 -2.14 -0.30
C LEU A 260 -6.06 -1.96 -1.36
N PRO A 261 -6.12 -2.74 -2.46
CA PRO A 261 -5.18 -2.62 -3.56
C PRO A 261 -5.19 -1.27 -4.28
N SER A 262 -6.22 -0.46 -4.06
CA SER A 262 -6.57 0.68 -4.89
C SER A 262 -7.48 1.62 -4.13
N ILE A 263 -6.91 2.71 -3.62
CA ILE A 263 -7.70 3.86 -3.21
C ILE A 263 -6.98 5.11 -3.68
N CYS A 264 -7.64 5.85 -4.55
CA CYS A 264 -7.31 7.24 -4.84
C CYS A 264 -8.35 8.09 -4.12
N SER A 265 -7.93 8.99 -3.22
CA SER A 265 -8.81 10.04 -2.73
C SER A 265 -9.18 10.95 -3.91
N LYS A 266 -10.47 11.23 -4.11
CA LYS A 266 -10.87 12.30 -5.03
C LYS A 266 -10.63 13.63 -4.33
N GLY A 267 -9.74 14.44 -4.89
CA GLY A 267 -9.42 15.76 -4.37
C GLY A 267 -8.36 15.69 -3.27
N GLU A 268 -7.33 16.51 -3.45
CA GLU A 268 -6.18 16.72 -2.56
C GLU A 268 -5.10 15.63 -2.50
N LYS A 269 -3.85 16.11 -2.51
CA LYS A 269 -2.58 15.37 -2.45
C LYS A 269 -2.34 14.79 -1.04
N VAL A 270 -3.28 13.99 -0.53
CA VAL A 270 -3.17 13.38 0.80
C VAL A 270 -2.75 11.91 0.67
N PRO A 271 -1.72 11.45 1.40
CA PRO A 271 -1.16 10.12 1.19
C PRO A 271 -2.11 9.05 1.74
N VAL A 272 -2.86 8.39 0.85
CA VAL A 272 -3.26 7.01 1.13
C VAL A 272 -1.97 6.21 1.27
N PHE A 273 -1.72 5.67 2.46
CA PHE A 273 -0.60 4.77 2.67
C PHE A 273 -0.96 3.45 1.97
N SER A 274 -0.62 3.36 0.69
CA SER A 274 -0.53 2.06 0.04
C SER A 274 0.76 1.41 0.54
N THR A 275 0.70 0.88 1.76
CA THR A 275 1.65 -0.14 2.16
C THR A 275 1.32 -1.42 1.42
N VAL A 276 2.31 -2.26 1.14
CA VAL A 276 2.08 -3.62 0.67
C VAL A 276 1.48 -4.43 1.83
N PRO A 277 0.21 -4.88 1.76
CA PRO A 277 -0.31 -5.76 2.79
C PRO A 277 0.21 -7.17 2.62
N ILE A 278 0.90 -7.66 3.66
CA ILE A 278 1.30 -9.05 3.77
C ILE A 278 0.61 -9.61 5.01
N ILE A 279 -0.33 -10.53 4.78
CA ILE A 279 -1.04 -11.24 5.85
C ILE A 279 -0.08 -12.31 6.38
N LEU A 280 0.15 -12.31 7.69
CA LEU A 280 1.14 -13.18 8.32
C LEU A 280 0.69 -14.65 8.47
N SER A 281 -0.54 -14.97 8.08
CA SER A 281 -1.04 -16.34 7.97
C SER A 281 -0.49 -17.09 6.75
N ASP A 282 0.08 -16.39 5.78
CA ASP A 282 0.81 -16.98 4.65
C ASP A 282 2.02 -17.83 5.13
N ASN A 283 2.54 -18.69 4.26
CA ASN A 283 3.77 -19.42 4.57
C ASN A 283 4.97 -18.45 4.66
N LEU A 284 5.92 -18.78 5.53
CA LEU A 284 7.04 -17.91 5.90
C LEU A 284 7.93 -17.51 4.69
N GLU A 285 8.16 -18.44 3.77
CA GLU A 285 8.96 -18.19 2.57
C GLU A 285 8.27 -17.17 1.64
N SER A 286 6.96 -17.31 1.44
CA SER A 286 6.13 -16.34 0.71
C SER A 286 6.19 -14.95 1.33
N ILE A 287 6.07 -14.85 2.66
CA ILE A 287 6.17 -13.59 3.40
C ILE A 287 7.52 -12.93 3.15
N LYS A 288 8.63 -13.66 3.37
CA LYS A 288 10.00 -13.17 3.17
C LYS A 288 10.24 -12.70 1.74
N ASN A 289 9.76 -13.47 0.75
CA ASN A 289 9.87 -13.11 -0.67
C ASN A 289 9.10 -11.82 -0.99
N LYS A 290 7.86 -11.67 -0.49
CA LYS A 290 7.04 -10.47 -0.69
C LYS A 290 7.68 -9.24 -0.05
N ILE A 291 8.23 -9.35 1.17
CA ILE A 291 8.95 -8.25 1.83
C ILE A 291 10.18 -7.86 1.01
N ALA A 292 11.04 -8.83 0.66
CA ALA A 292 12.26 -8.57 -0.08
C ALA A 292 11.97 -7.89 -1.42
N TRP A 293 10.96 -8.37 -2.15
CA TRP A 293 10.52 -7.74 -3.39
C TRP A 293 10.07 -6.30 -3.17
N ALA A 294 9.20 -6.05 -2.18
CA ALA A 294 8.69 -4.71 -1.92
C ALA A 294 9.81 -3.74 -1.54
N VAL A 295 10.71 -4.14 -0.65
CA VAL A 295 11.86 -3.33 -0.21
C VAL A 295 12.80 -3.02 -1.38
N ASN A 296 13.11 -4.02 -2.21
CA ASN A 296 13.92 -3.84 -3.43
C ASN A 296 13.24 -2.94 -4.47
N ASN A 297 11.91 -2.79 -4.40
CA ASN A 297 11.12 -1.89 -5.24
C ASN A 297 10.81 -0.55 -4.54
N HIS A 298 11.49 -0.25 -3.43
CA HIS A 298 11.34 0.98 -2.64
C HIS A 298 9.90 1.18 -2.12
N GLU A 299 9.16 0.10 -1.93
CA GLU A 299 7.79 0.12 -1.41
C GLU A 299 7.81 -0.03 0.13
N ASN A 300 6.94 0.71 0.82
CA ASN A 300 6.70 0.48 2.24
C ASN A 300 5.77 -0.73 2.42
N VAL A 301 6.03 -1.55 3.42
CA VAL A 301 5.32 -2.79 3.72
C VAL A 301 4.66 -2.68 5.08
N ALA A 302 3.39 -3.08 5.17
CA ALA A 302 2.76 -3.33 6.46
C ALA A 302 2.49 -4.83 6.58
N LEU A 303 2.94 -5.42 7.68
CA LEU A 303 2.73 -6.81 8.02
C LEU A 303 1.49 -6.90 8.90
N TYR A 304 0.45 -7.53 8.38
CA TYR A 304 -0.89 -7.55 8.96
C TYR A 304 -1.15 -8.83 9.74
N PHE A 305 -1.69 -8.64 10.93
CA PHE A 305 -2.18 -9.70 11.82
C PHE A 305 -3.18 -9.09 12.80
N HIS A 306 -4.06 -9.89 13.37
CA HIS A 306 -4.90 -9.43 14.48
C HIS A 306 -4.32 -9.92 15.81
N ARG A 307 -3.91 -11.20 15.85
CA ARG A 307 -3.57 -11.89 17.11
C ARG A 307 -2.30 -12.71 17.03
N LEU A 308 -1.80 -13.06 18.22
CA LEU A 308 -0.73 -14.02 18.44
C LEU A 308 -1.30 -15.37 18.92
N ASP A 309 -2.27 -15.93 18.20
CA ASP A 309 -3.05 -17.10 18.60
C ASP A 309 -2.74 -18.37 17.78
N GLY A 310 -1.82 -18.26 16.81
CA GLY A 310 -1.44 -19.34 15.91
C GLY A 310 -2.34 -19.51 14.68
N ILE A 311 -3.43 -18.74 14.55
CA ILE A 311 -4.26 -18.68 13.35
C ILE A 311 -3.66 -17.64 12.38
N ASP A 312 -3.48 -16.42 12.86
CA ASP A 312 -2.88 -15.34 12.08
C ASP A 312 -1.35 -15.36 12.16
N MET A 313 -0.85 -15.44 13.39
CA MET A 313 0.57 -15.43 13.71
C MET A 313 0.79 -16.14 15.06
N ASN A 314 1.97 -16.73 15.24
CA ASN A 314 2.43 -17.21 16.55
C ASN A 314 3.78 -16.59 16.89
N GLU A 315 4.19 -16.73 18.14
CA GLU A 315 5.46 -16.21 18.66
C GLU A 315 6.66 -16.65 17.83
N ALA A 316 6.78 -17.95 17.54
CA ALA A 316 7.90 -18.49 16.78
C ALA A 316 8.01 -17.83 15.39
N ARG A 317 6.88 -17.67 14.69
CA ARG A 317 6.83 -17.01 13.38
C ARG A 317 7.17 -15.52 13.49
N LEU A 318 6.71 -14.83 14.54
CA LEU A 318 7.04 -13.43 14.76
C LEU A 318 8.55 -13.26 14.97
N HIS A 319 9.17 -14.12 15.78
CA HIS A 319 10.63 -14.18 15.95
C HIS A 319 11.35 -14.44 14.63
N ASP A 320 10.93 -15.45 13.86
CA ASP A 320 11.55 -15.80 12.57
C ASP A 320 11.52 -14.65 11.54
N ILE A 321 10.46 -13.84 11.57
CA ILE A 321 10.34 -12.67 10.70
C ILE A 321 11.21 -11.52 11.22
N CYS A 322 11.20 -11.26 12.53
CA CYS A 322 12.00 -10.19 13.13
C CYS A 322 13.50 -10.44 12.97
N GLU A 323 13.96 -11.65 13.25
CA GLU A 323 15.36 -12.05 13.06
C GLU A 323 15.78 -11.90 11.59
N TRP A 324 14.94 -12.36 10.65
CA TRP A 324 15.25 -12.21 9.23
C TRP A 324 15.30 -10.75 8.77
N LEU A 325 14.40 -9.89 9.26
CA LEU A 325 14.43 -8.45 8.97
C LEU A 325 15.71 -7.80 9.53
N TYR A 326 16.10 -8.20 10.74
CA TYR A 326 17.29 -7.72 11.44
C TYR A 326 18.56 -8.08 10.67
N ASP A 327 18.70 -9.35 10.29
CA ASP A 327 19.83 -9.87 9.51
C ASP A 327 19.96 -9.21 8.14
N LYS A 328 18.84 -8.84 7.52
CA LYS A 328 18.81 -8.14 6.24
C LYS A 328 19.05 -6.64 6.36
N GLY A 329 19.08 -6.09 7.57
CA GLY A 329 19.17 -4.65 7.81
C GLY A 329 17.98 -3.87 7.22
N ILE A 330 16.81 -4.52 7.11
CA ILE A 330 15.60 -3.87 6.59
C ILE A 330 15.02 -2.98 7.69
N PRO A 331 14.81 -1.68 7.46
CA PRO A 331 14.27 -0.79 8.49
C PRO A 331 12.84 -1.17 8.87
N VAL A 332 12.63 -1.48 10.14
CA VAL A 332 11.30 -1.65 10.74
C VAL A 332 10.94 -0.39 11.51
N VAL A 333 9.82 0.23 11.17
CA VAL A 333 9.44 1.56 11.66
C VAL A 333 7.94 1.66 11.94
N LYS A 334 7.55 2.70 12.67
CA LYS A 334 6.13 3.06 12.89
C LYS A 334 5.58 3.87 11.71
N TYR A 335 4.26 4.07 11.61
CA TYR A 335 3.66 4.85 10.53
C TYR A 335 4.21 6.28 10.46
N SER A 336 4.39 6.94 11.61
CA SER A 336 5.02 8.27 11.70
C SER A 336 6.41 8.36 11.06
N HIS A 337 7.15 7.26 11.01
CA HIS A 337 8.51 7.18 10.48
C HIS A 337 8.56 6.61 9.06
N MET A 338 7.48 5.97 8.60
CA MET A 338 7.34 5.61 7.19
C MET A 338 7.29 6.87 6.30
N PHE A 339 6.76 7.97 6.81
CA PHE A 339 6.49 9.19 6.04
C PHE A 339 6.91 10.47 6.81
N PRO A 340 8.23 10.72 6.97
CA PRO A 340 8.74 11.78 7.86
C PRO A 340 8.54 13.22 7.36
N ASP A 341 8.25 13.43 6.07
CA ASP A 341 8.46 14.73 5.40
C ASP A 341 7.24 15.68 5.35
N ARG A 342 6.31 15.59 6.31
CA ARG A 342 5.25 16.61 6.45
C ARG A 342 4.94 16.89 7.92
N LYS A 343 5.84 17.65 8.55
CA LYS A 343 5.49 18.47 9.72
C LYS A 343 5.08 19.85 9.26
#